data_AF-A0A0K8QHB7-F1
#
_entry.id   AF-A0A0K8QHB7-F1
#
_cell.length_a   1.000
_cell.length_b   1.000
_cell.length_c   1.000
_cell.angle_alpha   90.00
_cell.angle_beta   90.00
_cell.angle_gamma   90.00
#
_symmetry.space_group_name_H-M   'P 1'
#
loop_
_entity.id
_entity.type
_entity.pdbx_description
1 polymer ?
#
loop_
_entity_poly.entity_id
_entity_poly.type
_entity_poly.pdbx_seq_one_letter_code
_entity_poly.pdbx_strand_id
1 'polypeptide(L)'
;MFHVIRPEGAAHLNRPHVVVHRMKLYEDEVTTVDGVPVTTVERTWLDMAEILTVDELVVMGDSCVRIPRVEFEGRDTPLCTLGDLQRVIDRHKGKRGLRKAKLAIQLIRIGSDSPQESLLRLAITSGAGPQPIGTV
;
A
#
# COMPACT_ATOMS: atom_id res chain seq x y z
N MET A 1 -3.99 17.88 -7.39
CA MET A 1 -3.48 18.20 -6.04
C MET A 1 -2.26 17.34 -5.83
N PHE A 2 -1.13 17.90 -5.39
CA PHE A 2 0.12 17.17 -5.16
C PHE A 2 0.31 16.92 -3.66
N HIS A 3 0.69 15.71 -3.29
CA HIS A 3 1.03 15.37 -1.91
C HIS A 3 2.54 15.29 -1.77
N VAL A 4 3.10 16.06 -0.84
CA VAL A 4 4.55 16.13 -0.62
C VAL A 4 4.85 15.83 0.83
N ILE A 5 5.83 14.95 1.08
CA ILE A 5 6.37 14.73 2.42
C ILE A 5 7.50 15.72 2.65
N ARG A 6 7.41 16.48 3.72
CA ARG A 6 8.49 17.38 4.16
C ARG A 6 9.31 16.67 5.24
N PRO A 7 10.63 16.44 5.02
CA PRO A 7 11.53 15.99 6.07
C PRO A 7 11.55 16.98 7.24
N GLU A 8 11.78 16.47 8.44
CA GLU A 8 11.86 17.29 9.64
C GLU A 8 12.98 18.34 9.49
N GLY A 9 12.68 19.62 9.80
CA GLY A 9 13.64 20.73 9.71
C GLY A 9 13.74 21.50 8.38
N ALA A 10 13.13 21.03 7.28
CA ALA A 10 13.11 21.78 6.01
C ALA A 10 12.31 23.09 6.11
N ALA A 11 12.36 24.04 5.16
CA ALA A 11 11.61 25.31 5.22
C ALA A 11 10.08 25.15 5.05
N HIS A 12 9.29 26.10 5.56
CA HIS A 12 7.82 26.05 5.42
C HIS A 12 7.40 26.22 3.96
N LEU A 13 6.62 25.26 3.44
CA LEU A 13 6.10 25.26 2.09
C LEU A 13 4.58 25.47 2.13
N ASN A 14 4.12 26.59 1.58
CA ASN A 14 2.71 26.84 1.35
C ASN A 14 2.52 27.19 -0.13
N ARG A 15 1.91 26.28 -0.89
CA ARG A 15 1.65 26.44 -2.33
C ARG A 15 0.23 25.98 -2.65
N PRO A 16 -0.51 26.73 -3.48
CA PRO A 16 -1.82 26.28 -3.97
C PRO A 16 -1.73 24.87 -4.58
N HIS A 17 -2.73 24.03 -4.28
CA HIS A 17 -2.83 22.65 -4.73
C HIS A 17 -1.75 21.68 -4.22
N VAL A 18 -0.91 22.10 -3.27
CA VAL A 18 0.09 21.23 -2.60
C VAL A 18 -0.34 20.95 -1.15
N VAL A 19 -0.51 19.67 -0.83
CA VAL A 19 -0.72 19.19 0.54
C VAL A 19 0.62 18.72 1.10
N VAL A 20 1.05 19.36 2.19
CA VAL A 20 2.29 19.00 2.87
C VAL A 20 2.00 18.07 4.02
N HIS A 21 2.54 16.86 3.95
CA HIS A 21 2.52 15.88 5.03
C HIS A 21 3.80 16.00 5.86
N ARG A 22 3.66 16.02 7.19
CA ARG A 22 4.79 15.97 8.13
C ARG A 22 4.86 14.57 8.74
N MET A 23 5.89 13.84 8.38
CA MET A 23 6.07 12.47 8.85
C MET A 23 7.52 12.04 8.76
N LYS A 24 7.89 11.05 9.57
CA LYS A 24 9.20 10.42 9.49
C LYS A 24 9.35 9.77 8.12
N LEU A 25 10.44 10.09 7.43
CA LEU A 25 10.81 9.52 6.14
C LEU A 25 12.29 9.17 6.24
N TYR A 26 12.62 7.91 5.98
CA TYR A 26 14.01 7.47 5.98
C TYR A 26 14.59 7.61 4.57
N GLU A 27 15.91 7.77 4.45
CA GLU A 27 16.58 7.98 3.16
C GLU A 27 16.34 6.83 2.18
N ASP A 28 16.29 5.59 2.68
CA ASP A 28 16.03 4.38 1.90
C ASP A 28 14.55 4.16 1.55
N GLU A 29 13.67 5.10 1.92
CA GLU A 29 12.25 5.12 1.55
C GLU A 29 11.97 6.17 0.46
N VAL A 30 13.03 6.73 -0.13
CA VAL A 30 12.97 7.66 -1.25
C VAL A 30 13.59 7.01 -2.48
N THR A 31 12.87 7.05 -3.58
CA THR A 31 13.37 6.66 -4.91
C THR A 31 13.17 7.81 -5.89
N THR A 32 13.61 7.66 -7.13
CA THR A 32 13.50 8.69 -8.16
C THR A 32 12.69 8.18 -9.34
N VAL A 33 11.72 8.96 -9.78
CA VAL A 33 10.97 8.75 -11.03
C VAL A 33 11.12 10.03 -11.86
N ASP A 34 11.66 9.91 -13.08
CA ASP A 34 11.91 11.04 -13.99
C ASP A 34 12.68 12.22 -13.35
N GLY A 35 13.66 11.91 -12.48
CA GLY A 35 14.46 12.91 -11.77
C GLY A 35 13.77 13.53 -10.55
N VAL A 36 12.54 13.11 -10.23
CA VAL A 36 11.77 13.61 -9.08
C VAL A 36 11.87 12.61 -7.91
N PRO A 37 12.26 13.06 -6.70
CA PRO A 37 12.25 12.22 -5.52
C PRO A 37 10.81 11.91 -5.11
N VAL A 38 10.49 10.62 -5.01
CA VAL A 38 9.19 10.08 -4.61
C VAL A 38 9.39 9.00 -3.55
N THR A 39 8.33 8.60 -2.84
CA THR A 39 8.44 7.47 -1.91
C THR A 39 8.64 6.14 -2.65
N THR A 40 9.34 5.18 -2.02
CA THR A 40 9.37 3.80 -2.52
C THR A 40 7.97 3.19 -2.52
N VAL A 41 7.75 2.16 -3.33
CA VAL A 41 6.42 1.56 -3.54
C VAL A 41 5.81 1.06 -2.23
N GLU A 42 6.59 0.33 -1.45
CA GLU A 42 6.19 -0.18 -0.13
C GLU A 42 5.90 0.95 0.85
N ARG A 43 6.65 2.05 0.77
CA ARG A 43 6.41 3.23 1.58
C ARG A 43 5.12 3.95 1.18
N THR A 44 4.90 4.14 -0.12
CA THR A 44 3.65 4.71 -0.65
C THR A 44 2.46 3.88 -0.20
N TRP A 45 2.53 2.55 -0.32
CA TRP A 45 1.48 1.65 0.15
C TRP A 45 1.16 1.86 1.63
N LEU A 46 2.19 1.96 2.49
CA LEU A 46 1.98 2.23 3.91
C LEU A 46 1.41 3.64 4.18
N ASP A 47 1.77 4.65 3.39
CA ASP A 47 1.17 5.98 3.48
C ASP A 47 -0.32 5.98 3.11
N MET A 48 -0.69 5.21 2.09
CA MET A 48 -2.08 5.03 1.65
C MET A 48 -2.97 4.34 2.69
N ALA A 49 -2.38 3.58 3.62
CA ALA A 49 -3.11 2.97 4.73
C ALA A 49 -3.83 3.99 5.62
N GLU A 50 -3.46 5.28 5.59
CA GLU A 50 -4.19 6.30 6.32
C GLU A 50 -5.57 6.58 5.70
N ILE A 51 -5.67 6.58 4.37
CA ILE A 51 -6.84 7.05 3.63
C ILE A 51 -7.68 5.93 3.00
N LEU A 52 -7.07 4.79 2.67
CA LEU A 52 -7.77 3.64 2.08
C LEU A 52 -8.43 2.75 3.13
N THR A 53 -9.52 2.08 2.75
CA THR A 53 -10.08 0.94 3.49
C THR A 53 -9.11 -0.24 3.49
N VAL A 54 -9.38 -1.28 4.30
CA VAL A 54 -8.54 -2.50 4.29
C VAL A 54 -8.57 -3.15 2.90
N ASP A 55 -9.76 -3.30 2.31
CA ASP A 55 -9.92 -3.97 1.01
C ASP A 55 -9.23 -3.21 -0.13
N GLU A 56 -9.36 -1.88 -0.17
CA GLU A 56 -8.63 -1.04 -1.13
C GLU A 56 -7.11 -1.13 -0.94
N LEU A 57 -6.66 -1.21 0.32
CA LEU A 57 -5.24 -1.38 0.62
C LEU A 57 -4.72 -2.77 0.21
N VAL A 58 -5.56 -3.81 0.30
CA VAL A 58 -5.26 -5.14 -0.24
C VAL A 58 -5.17 -5.09 -1.76
N VAL A 59 -6.12 -4.45 -2.44
CA VAL A 59 -6.09 -4.27 -3.90
C VAL A 59 -4.80 -3.58 -4.34
N MET A 60 -4.40 -2.49 -3.67
CA MET A 60 -3.15 -1.80 -3.96
C MET A 60 -1.94 -2.72 -3.71
N GLY A 61 -1.95 -3.44 -2.59
CA GLY A 61 -0.87 -4.35 -2.21
C GLY A 61 -0.71 -5.54 -3.16
N ASP A 62 -1.80 -6.14 -3.61
CA ASP A 62 -1.84 -7.18 -4.64
C ASP A 62 -1.18 -6.68 -5.93
N SER A 63 -1.53 -5.46 -6.37
CA SER A 63 -0.91 -4.82 -7.54
C SER A 63 0.59 -4.56 -7.38
N CYS A 64 1.04 -4.24 -6.15
CA CYS A 64 2.47 -4.06 -5.87
C CYS A 64 3.26 -5.37 -6.01
N VAL A 65 2.71 -6.49 -5.51
CA VAL A 65 3.43 -7.78 -5.39
C VAL A 65 3.18 -8.73 -6.56
N ARG A 66 2.25 -8.43 -7.46
CA ARG A 66 1.94 -9.30 -8.60
C ARG A 66 3.11 -9.47 -9.55
N ILE A 67 3.10 -10.62 -10.23
CA ILE A 67 4.03 -10.92 -11.30
C ILE A 67 3.64 -10.07 -12.52
N PRO A 68 4.53 -9.23 -13.05
CA PRO A 68 4.20 -8.40 -14.20
C PRO A 68 4.07 -9.22 -15.48
N ARG A 69 3.27 -8.71 -16.42
CA ARG A 69 3.21 -9.24 -17.78
C ARG A 69 4.21 -8.45 -18.64
N VAL A 70 5.40 -9.03 -18.85
CA VAL A 70 6.52 -8.38 -19.54
C VAL A 70 6.10 -7.74 -20.87
N GLU A 71 5.29 -8.44 -21.67
CA GLU A 71 4.82 -7.98 -22.99
C GLU A 71 4.01 -6.69 -22.94
N PHE A 72 3.34 -6.41 -21.83
CA PHE A 72 2.46 -5.24 -21.67
C PHE A 72 3.06 -4.14 -20.78
N GLU A 73 3.98 -4.50 -19.89
CA GLU A 73 4.47 -3.60 -18.84
C GLU A 73 5.95 -3.25 -18.95
N GLY A 74 6.72 -3.97 -19.79
CA GLY A 74 8.15 -3.72 -19.95
C GLY A 74 8.99 -3.99 -18.69
N ARG A 75 8.44 -4.74 -17.73
CA ARG A 75 9.12 -5.16 -16.50
C ARG A 75 8.89 -6.65 -16.23
N ASP A 76 9.87 -7.30 -15.65
CA ASP A 76 9.90 -8.74 -15.33
C ASP A 76 9.85 -9.04 -13.82
N THR A 77 9.93 -7.99 -12.99
CA THR A 77 9.94 -8.09 -11.53
C THR A 77 8.74 -7.36 -10.89
N PRO A 78 8.21 -7.84 -9.76
CA PRO A 78 7.22 -7.13 -8.95
C PRO A 78 7.68 -5.74 -8.56
N LEU A 79 6.75 -4.82 -8.28
CA LEU A 79 7.11 -3.46 -7.86
C LEU A 79 7.75 -3.45 -6.47
N CYS A 80 7.29 -4.35 -5.60
CA CYS A 80 7.94 -4.70 -4.35
C CYS A 80 7.53 -6.13 -3.94
N THR A 81 8.14 -6.65 -2.88
CA THR A 81 7.80 -7.96 -2.30
C THR A 81 6.92 -7.81 -1.06
N LEU A 82 6.28 -8.90 -0.64
CA LEU A 82 5.60 -8.97 0.67
C LEU A 82 6.56 -8.66 1.83
N GLY A 83 7.83 -9.07 1.71
CA GLY A 83 8.86 -8.78 2.71
C GLY A 83 9.16 -7.29 2.82
N ASP A 84 9.07 -6.56 1.70
CA ASP A 84 9.24 -5.10 1.68
C ASP A 84 8.10 -4.39 2.39
N LEU A 85 6.85 -4.82 2.12
CA LEU A 85 5.67 -4.32 2.83
C LEU A 85 5.75 -4.60 4.34
N GLN A 86 6.16 -5.81 4.72
CA GLN A 86 6.31 -6.19 6.13
C GLN A 86 7.38 -5.34 6.83
N ARG A 87 8.53 -5.12 6.17
CA ARG A 87 9.63 -4.31 6.69
C ARG A 87 9.20 -2.89 7.00
N VAL A 88 8.43 -2.23 6.12
CA VAL A 88 7.96 -0.86 6.40
C VAL A 88 6.92 -0.82 7.52
N ILE A 89 6.05 -1.83 7.63
CA ILE A 89 5.12 -1.95 8.77
C ILE A 89 5.89 -2.01 10.09
N ASP A 90 6.93 -2.85 10.17
CA ASP A 90 7.69 -3.07 11.40
C ASP A 90 8.53 -1.85 11.80
N ARG A 91 9.03 -1.10 10.81
CA ARG A 91 9.85 0.10 11.00
C ARG A 91 9.05 1.32 11.49
N HIS A 92 7.78 1.44 11.10
CA HIS A 92 6.94 2.63 11.37
C HIS A 92 5.95 2.44 12.51
N LYS A 93 6.47 2.22 13.72
CA LYS A 93 5.66 2.11 14.93
C LYS A 93 4.84 3.38 15.19
N GLY A 94 3.55 3.23 15.49
CA GLY A 94 2.65 4.34 15.82
C GLY A 94 2.14 5.16 14.63
N LYS A 95 2.50 4.81 13.39
CA LYS A 95 1.98 5.48 12.19
C LYS A 95 0.46 5.32 12.06
N ARG A 96 -0.21 6.40 11.64
CA ARG A 96 -1.65 6.36 11.32
C ARG A 96 -1.91 5.35 10.20
N GLY A 97 -2.97 4.55 10.33
CA GLY A 97 -3.28 3.48 9.37
C GLY A 97 -2.52 2.16 9.60
N LEU A 98 -1.58 2.08 10.55
CA LEU A 98 -0.79 0.87 10.78
C LEU A 98 -1.62 -0.37 11.10
N ARG A 99 -2.74 -0.22 11.84
CA ARG A 99 -3.67 -1.34 12.09
C ARG A 99 -4.31 -1.85 10.79
N LYS A 100 -4.67 -0.97 9.86
CA LYS A 100 -5.21 -1.35 8.54
C LYS A 100 -4.13 -2.05 7.71
N ALA A 101 -2.90 -1.53 7.69
CA ALA A 101 -1.78 -2.15 7.00
C ALA A 101 -1.48 -3.58 7.50
N LYS A 102 -1.48 -3.78 8.83
CA LYS A 102 -1.29 -5.10 9.45
C LYS A 102 -2.39 -6.10 9.11
N LEU A 103 -3.63 -5.66 8.95
CA LEU A 103 -4.73 -6.51 8.49
C LEU A 103 -4.60 -6.81 6.99
N ALA A 104 -4.35 -5.76 6.19
CA ALA A 104 -4.25 -5.87 4.74
C ALA A 104 -3.13 -6.81 4.31
N ILE A 105 -1.94 -6.73 4.91
CA ILE A 105 -0.81 -7.59 4.50
C ILE A 105 -1.08 -9.08 4.66
N GLN A 106 -1.96 -9.48 5.59
CA GLN A 106 -2.38 -10.88 5.75
C GLN A 106 -3.34 -11.36 4.65
N LEU A 107 -3.97 -10.42 3.94
CA LEU A 107 -4.95 -10.68 2.89
C LEU A 107 -4.38 -10.49 1.49
N ILE A 108 -3.20 -9.89 1.35
CA ILE A 108 -2.51 -9.72 0.06
C ILE A 108 -2.11 -11.08 -0.51
N ARG A 109 -2.26 -11.25 -1.83
CA ARG A 109 -1.82 -12.43 -2.57
C ARG A 109 -1.05 -12.04 -3.81
N ILE A 110 0.00 -12.82 -4.08
CA ILE A 110 0.73 -12.78 -5.35
C ILE A 110 -0.15 -13.45 -6.40
N GLY A 111 -0.45 -12.75 -7.50
CA GLY A 111 -1.16 -13.30 -8.66
C GLY A 111 -2.58 -12.77 -8.88
N SER A 112 -3.01 -11.73 -8.16
CA SER A 112 -4.19 -10.95 -8.60
C SER A 112 -3.76 -9.96 -9.68
N ASP A 113 -4.37 -10.06 -10.86
CA ASP A 113 -4.00 -9.24 -12.01
C ASP A 113 -4.96 -8.06 -12.22
N SER A 114 -6.05 -8.00 -11.44
CA SER A 114 -6.98 -6.86 -11.46
C SER A 114 -7.55 -6.52 -10.07
N PRO A 115 -7.94 -5.24 -9.85
CA PRO A 115 -8.68 -4.86 -8.65
C PRO A 115 -9.96 -5.68 -8.43
N GLN A 116 -10.66 -6.04 -9.49
CA GLN A 116 -11.92 -6.79 -9.44
C GLN A 116 -11.69 -8.23 -8.96
N GLU A 117 -10.59 -8.87 -9.37
CA GLU A 117 -10.21 -10.20 -8.87
C GLU A 117 -9.91 -10.17 -7.36
N SER A 118 -9.14 -9.17 -6.90
CA SER A 118 -8.86 -8.96 -5.48
C SER A 118 -10.15 -8.78 -4.68
N LEU A 119 -11.05 -7.91 -5.13
CA LEU A 119 -12.33 -7.64 -4.46
C LEU A 119 -13.25 -8.87 -4.46
N LEU A 120 -13.35 -9.59 -5.58
CA LEU A 120 -14.13 -10.83 -5.68
C LEU A 120 -13.62 -11.87 -4.68
N ARG A 121 -12.30 -12.06 -4.61
CA ARG A 121 -11.66 -12.97 -3.65
C ARG A 121 -11.97 -12.59 -2.21
N LEU A 122 -11.89 -11.30 -1.88
CA LEU A 122 -12.22 -10.80 -0.54
C LEU A 122 -13.69 -11.02 -0.21
N ALA A 123 -14.61 -10.75 -1.14
CA ALA A 123 -16.05 -10.99 -0.98
C ALA A 123 -16.37 -12.47 -0.75
N ILE A 124 -15.76 -13.39 -1.51
CA ILE A 124 -15.96 -14.83 -1.33
C ILE A 124 -15.41 -15.30 0.02
N THR A 125 -14.23 -14.84 0.41
CA THR A 125 -13.56 -15.29 1.65
C THR A 125 -14.25 -14.72 2.89
N SER A 126 -14.71 -13.47 2.82
CA SER A 126 -15.52 -12.85 3.88
C SER A 126 -16.95 -13.40 3.94
N GLY A 127 -17.45 -13.96 2.83
CA GLY A 127 -18.78 -14.52 2.67
C GLY A 127 -18.94 -15.99 3.08
N ALA A 128 -17.97 -16.62 3.75
CA ALA A 128 -18.23 -17.85 4.51
C ALA A 128 -19.21 -17.49 5.65
N GLY A 129 -20.50 -17.69 5.37
CA GLY A 129 -21.66 -17.09 6.05
C GLY A 129 -21.87 -17.42 7.54
N PRO A 130 -23.00 -16.99 8.14
CA PRO A 130 -23.35 -17.35 9.51
C PRO A 130 -23.28 -18.88 9.66
N GLN A 131 -22.62 -19.36 10.72
CA GLN A 131 -22.69 -20.77 11.07
C GLN A 131 -24.16 -21.20 11.09
N PRO A 132 -24.54 -22.31 10.45
CA PRO A 132 -25.88 -22.85 10.64
C PRO A 132 -26.00 -23.21 12.12
N ILE A 133 -26.83 -22.49 12.85
CA ILE A 133 -27.47 -23.00 14.05
C ILE A 133 -28.37 -24.15 13.61
N GLY A 134 -27.77 -25.32 13.45
CA GLY A 134 -28.47 -26.58 13.30
C GLY A 134 -29.13 -26.92 14.63
N THR A 135 -30.45 -26.79 14.66
CA THR A 135 -31.32 -27.36 15.70
C THR A 135 -31.18 -28.88 15.72
N VAL A 136 -30.86 -29.44 16.90
CA VAL A 136 -31.59 -30.58 17.49
C VAL A 136 -31.69 -30.32 19.00
#